data_AF-A0A125BCL1-F1
#
_entry.id   AF-A0A125BCL1-F1
#
_cell.length_a   1.000
_cell.length_b   1.000
_cell.length_c   1.000
_cell.angle_alpha   90.00
_cell.angle_beta   90.00
_cell.angle_gamma   90.00
#
_symmetry.space_group_name_H-M   'P 1'
#
loop_
_entity.id
_entity.type
_entity.pdbx_description
1 polymer ?
#
loop_
_entity_poly.entity_id
_entity_poly.type
_entity_poly.pdbx_seq_one_letter_code
_entity_poly.pdbx_strand_id
1 'polypeptide(L)'
;MQVEPAARRMVREVALSAGPEGGAYAVTVDGAGIVWANEIRSDTVVRIDPKSNVQRPLWLPMYQSWPWAATTAGWAGCTRVECREPRCPN
;
A
#
# COMPACT_ATOMS: atom_id res chain seq x y z
N MET A 1 -0.28 0.44 -12.24
CA MET A 1 0.11 1.14 -13.49
C MET A 1 0.81 2.44 -13.16
N GLN A 2 1.94 2.73 -13.81
CA GLN A 2 2.60 4.04 -13.76
C GLN A 2 2.33 4.80 -15.06
N VAL A 3 1.99 6.07 -14.94
CA VAL A 3 1.61 6.94 -16.06
C VAL A 3 2.53 8.15 -16.11
N GLU A 4 2.90 8.56 -17.32
CA GLU A 4 3.55 9.83 -17.61
C GLU A 4 2.45 10.87 -17.85
N PRO A 5 2.25 11.81 -16.91
CA PRO A 5 1.07 12.67 -16.94
C PRO A 5 1.10 13.65 -18.12
N ALA A 6 2.28 14.18 -18.46
CA ALA A 6 2.44 15.12 -19.57
C ALA A 6 2.11 14.50 -20.93
N ALA A 7 2.54 13.24 -21.13
CA ALA A 7 2.30 12.50 -22.37
C ALA A 7 0.97 11.71 -22.37
N ARG A 8 0.23 11.68 -21.25
CA ARG A 8 -0.97 10.86 -21.03
C ARG A 8 -0.76 9.39 -21.41
N ARG A 9 0.44 8.88 -21.13
CA ARG A 9 0.88 7.58 -21.61
C ARG A 9 1.20 6.68 -20.44
N MET A 10 0.79 5.42 -20.53
CA MET A 10 1.24 4.38 -19.61
C MET A 10 2.75 4.15 -19.82
N VAL A 11 3.53 4.36 -18.77
CA VAL A 11 4.98 4.10 -18.79
C VAL A 11 5.22 2.63 -18.57
N ARG A 12 4.55 2.05 -17.57
CA ARG A 12 4.69 0.64 -17.24
C ARG A 12 3.55 0.13 -16.38
N GLU A 13 3.36 -1.18 -16.42
CA GLU A 13 2.57 -1.89 -15.42
C GLU A 13 3.49 -2.39 -14.30
N VAL A 14 2.98 -2.40 -13.07
CA VAL A 14 3.71 -2.92 -11.91
C VAL A 14 2.80 -3.98 -11.31
N ALA A 15 3.19 -5.25 -11.47
CA ALA A 15 2.51 -6.37 -10.83
C ALA A 15 2.79 -6.31 -9.32
N LEU A 16 1.76 -6.51 -8.50
CA LEU A 16 1.92 -6.54 -7.05
C LEU A 16 2.39 -7.91 -6.58
N SER A 17 2.94 -7.95 -5.36
CA SER A 17 3.62 -9.12 -4.81
C SER A 17 2.70 -10.31 -4.56
N ALA A 18 1.42 -10.11 -4.24
CA ALA A 18 0.45 -11.19 -4.09
C ALA A 18 -0.22 -11.61 -5.41
N GLY A 19 0.14 -10.97 -6.53
CA GLY A 19 -0.36 -11.32 -7.86
C GLY A 19 -1.84 -10.99 -8.10
N PRO A 20 -2.46 -11.56 -9.14
CA PRO A 20 -3.84 -11.26 -9.53
C PRO A 20 -4.87 -11.53 -8.43
N GLU A 21 -4.57 -12.51 -7.57
CA GLU A 21 -5.43 -12.91 -6.45
C GLU A 21 -5.30 -11.99 -5.23
N GLY A 22 -4.31 -11.10 -5.16
CA GLY A 22 -4.09 -10.20 -4.03
C GLY A 22 -5.18 -9.15 -3.80
N GLY A 23 -5.96 -8.84 -4.84
CA GLY A 23 -7.04 -7.85 -4.76
C GLY A 23 -6.50 -6.44 -4.52
N ALA A 24 -5.81 -5.88 -5.51
CA ALA A 24 -5.38 -4.48 -5.49
C ALA A 24 -6.59 -3.56 -5.26
N TYR A 25 -6.60 -2.82 -4.16
CA TYR A 25 -7.76 -2.00 -3.78
C TYR A 25 -7.45 -0.49 -3.74
N ALA A 26 -6.44 -0.09 -2.96
CA ALA A 26 -6.07 1.31 -2.79
C ALA A 26 -4.58 1.55 -3.07
N VAL A 27 -4.24 2.75 -3.55
CA VAL A 27 -2.87 3.19 -3.80
C VAL A 27 -2.67 4.64 -3.37
N THR A 28 -1.52 4.95 -2.79
CA THR A 28 -1.12 6.33 -2.44
C THR A 28 0.38 6.54 -2.66
N VAL A 29 0.80 7.80 -2.72
CA VAL A 29 2.21 8.21 -2.83
C VAL A 29 2.53 9.13 -1.66
N ASP A 30 3.61 8.84 -0.93
CA ASP A 30 4.04 9.69 0.19
C ASP A 30 4.89 10.89 -0.28
N GLY A 31 5.23 11.78 0.67
CA GLY A 31 6.04 12.97 0.38
C GLY A 31 7.48 12.67 -0.06
N ALA A 32 7.96 11.43 0.11
CA ALA A 32 9.26 10.98 -0.40
C ALA A 32 9.16 10.35 -1.80
N GLY A 33 7.95 10.27 -2.38
CA GLY A 33 7.70 9.68 -3.68
C GLY A 33 7.65 8.14 -3.67
N ILE A 34 7.50 7.53 -2.49
CA ILE A 34 7.30 6.08 -2.37
C ILE A 34 5.84 5.75 -2.59
N VAL A 35 5.59 4.68 -3.34
CA VAL A 35 4.24 4.20 -3.64
C VAL A 35 3.84 3.14 -2.62
N TRP A 36 2.62 3.24 -2.11
CA TRP A 36 2.04 2.29 -1.18
C TRP A 36 0.77 1.73 -1.80
N ALA A 37 0.67 0.40 -1.90
CA ALA A 37 -0.48 -0.29 -2.47
C ALA A 37 -1.07 -1.28 -1.46
N ASN A 38 -2.38 -1.39 -1.39
CA ASN A 38 -3.07 -2.36 -0.54
C ASN A 38 -3.60 -3.53 -1.36
N GLU A 39 -3.29 -4.74 -0.87
CA GLU A 39 -3.77 -6.03 -1.38
C GLU A 39 -4.80 -6.57 -0.37
N ILE A 40 -6.08 -6.27 -0.62
CA ILE A 40 -7.16 -6.48 0.36
C ILE A 40 -7.43 -7.97 0.63
N ARG A 41 -7.17 -8.85 -0.33
CA ARG A 41 -7.41 -10.29 -0.19
C ARG A 41 -6.23 -11.03 0.44
N SER A 42 -5.09 -10.35 0.59
CA SER A 42 -3.86 -10.92 1.15
C SER A 42 -3.45 -10.25 2.47
N ASP A 43 -4.30 -9.39 3.05
CA ASP A 43 -4.03 -8.64 4.27
C ASP A 43 -2.64 -7.98 4.27
N THR A 44 -2.25 -7.46 3.11
CA THR A 44 -0.88 -6.98 2.87
C THR A 44 -0.90 -5.56 2.35
N VAL A 45 0.06 -4.76 2.80
CA VAL A 45 0.40 -3.46 2.21
C VAL A 45 1.78 -3.57 1.59
N VAL A 46 1.90 -3.19 0.32
CA VAL A 46 3.16 -3.25 -0.41
C VAL A 46 3.75 -1.86 -0.50
N ARG A 47 4.96 -1.70 0.03
CA ARG A 47 5.81 -0.54 -0.23
C ARG A 47 6.58 -0.76 -1.53
N ILE A 48 6.47 0.15 -2.47
CA ILE A 48 7.07 0.05 -3.81
C ILE A 48 7.96 1.26 -4.05
N ASP A 49 9.25 1.02 -4.31
CA ASP A 49 10.14 2.05 -4.82
C ASP A 49 9.94 2.18 -6.34
N PRO A 50 9.40 3.31 -6.85
CA PRO A 50 9.13 3.45 -8.28
C PRO A 50 10.39 3.63 -9.13
N LYS A 51 11.56 3.91 -8.56
CA LYS A 51 12.81 4.03 -9.32
C LYS A 51 13.42 2.66 -9.60
N SER A 52 13.49 1.82 -8.56
CA SER A 52 14.10 0.49 -8.63
C SER A 52 13.10 -0.65 -8.86
N ASN A 53 11.80 -0.36 -8.75
CA ASN A 53 10.71 -1.34 -8.74
C ASN A 53 10.80 -2.39 -7.62
N VAL A 54 11.62 -2.13 -6.60
CA VAL A 54 11.75 -3.01 -5.44
C VAL A 54 10.49 -2.92 -4.59
N GLN A 55 9.89 -4.07 -4.31
CA GLN A 55 8.69 -4.20 -3.50
C GLN A 55 9.04 -4.81 -2.15
N ARG A 56 8.39 -4.30 -1.10
CA ARG A 56 8.43 -4.87 0.24
C ARG A 56 7.00 -5.04 0.75
N PRO A 57 6.47 -6.27 0.76
CA PRO A 57 5.18 -6.55 1.39
C PRO A 57 5.31 -6.44 2.90
N LEU A 58 4.31 -5.83 3.52
CA LEU A 58 4.11 -5.69 4.95
C LEU A 58 2.80 -6.37 5.31
N TRP A 59 2.90 -7.44 6.08
CA TRP A 59 1.74 -8.16 6.60
C TRP A 59 1.05 -7.29 7.64
N LEU A 60 -0.24 -7.08 7.47
CA LEU A 60 -1.03 -6.41 8.48
C LEU A 60 -1.27 -7.41 9.63
N PRO A 61 -1.04 -7.01 10.89
CA PRO A 61 -1.45 -7.82 12.02
C PRO A 61 -2.99 -7.88 11.98
N MET A 62 -3.52 -9.04 11.60
CA MET A 62 -4.96 -9.28 11.54
C MET A 62 -5.60 -8.90 12.88
N TYR A 63 -6.48 -7.89 12.89
CA TYR A 63 -7.51 -7.85 13.91
C TYR A 63 -8.49 -8.96 13.54
N GLN A 64 -8.38 -10.09 14.25
CA GLN A 64 -9.42 -11.09 14.27
C GLN A 64 -10.75 -10.37 14.53
N SER A 65 -11.74 -10.63 13.68
CA SER A 65 -13.12 -10.14 13.76
C SER A 65 -13.42 -8.75 13.15
N TRP A 66 -13.55 -8.68 11.82
CA TRP A 66 -14.84 -8.51 11.11
C TRP A 66 -14.63 -8.09 9.62
N PRO A 67 -15.32 -8.71 8.64
CA PRO A 67 -14.90 -8.68 7.23
C PRO A 67 -15.26 -7.41 6.43
N TRP A 68 -15.63 -6.31 7.08
CA TRP A 68 -16.13 -5.11 6.39
C TRP A 68 -15.65 -3.76 6.97
N ALA A 69 -14.95 -3.78 8.11
CA ALA A 69 -14.53 -2.54 8.79
C ALA A 69 -13.11 -2.07 8.43
N ALA A 70 -12.24 -2.95 7.89
CA ALA A 70 -10.86 -2.58 7.60
C ALA A 70 -10.70 -1.71 6.34
N THR A 71 -11.72 -1.65 5.47
CA THR A 71 -11.66 -0.86 4.22
C THR A 71 -11.70 0.65 4.43
N THR A 72 -11.99 1.14 5.64
CA THR A 72 -12.12 2.59 5.88
C THR A 72 -11.51 3.08 7.20
N ALA A 73 -11.13 2.20 8.13
CA ALA A 73 -10.69 2.61 9.45
C ALA A 73 -9.15 2.83 9.53
N GLY A 74 -8.73 4.08 9.37
CA GLY A 74 -7.58 4.60 10.12
C GLY A 74 -6.29 4.95 9.36
N TRP A 75 -6.21 4.76 8.03
CA TRP A 75 -4.97 5.08 7.29
C TRP A 75 -5.01 6.39 6.50
N ALA A 76 -6.19 6.99 6.28
CA ALA A 76 -6.28 8.35 5.70
C ALA A 76 -5.63 9.43 6.60
N GLY A 77 -5.39 9.11 7.89
CA GLY A 77 -4.61 9.92 8.82
C GLY A 77 -3.13 9.51 8.97
N CYS A 78 -2.70 8.39 8.38
CA CYS A 78 -1.31 7.95 8.36
C CYS A 78 -0.60 8.38 7.07
N THR A 79 -0.81 9.63 6.63
CA THR A 79 0.02 10.25 5.58
C THR A 79 1.39 10.69 6.09
N ARG A 80 1.63 10.55 7.41
CA ARG A 80 2.93 10.69 8.04
C ARG A 80 3.33 9.31 8.55
N VAL A 81 4.36 8.72 7.93
CA VAL A 81 5.14 7.63 8.53
C VAL A 81 5.86 8.23 9.74
N GLU A 82 5.12 8.49 10.82
CA GLU A 82 5.68 8.50 12.15
C GLU A 82 5.56 7.08 12.69
N CYS A 83 6.30 6.16 12.05
CA CYS A 83 7.00 5.12 12.79
C CYS A 83 8.13 5.81 13.57
N ARG A 84 7.75 6.62 14.56
CA ARG A 84 8.58 6.89 15.72
C ARG A 84 7.77 6.29 16.85
N GLU A 85 8.26 5.17 17.41
CA GLU A 85 7.89 4.70 18.75
C GLU A 85 7.55 5.91 19.66
N PRO A 86 6.53 5.84 20.54
CA PRO A 86 6.09 4.62 21.22
C PRO A 86 4.55 4.43 21.23
N ARG A 87 4.11 3.23 21.64
CA ARG A 87 2.72 2.83 21.97
C ARG A 87 2.02 2.00 20.90
N CYS A 88 2.49 0.76 20.77
CA CYS A 88 1.55 -0.36 20.69
C CYS A 88 1.03 -0.63 22.12
N PRO A 89 -0.29 -0.84 22.36
CA PRO A 89 -0.80 -1.11 23.70
C PRO A 89 -0.48 -2.53 24.17
N ASN A 90 0.08 -2.58 25.40
CA ASN A 90 0.46 -3.67 26.30
C ASN A 90 1.39 -4.78 25.79
#